data_AF-A0A6M8VQT6-F1
#
_entry.id   AF-A0A6M8VQT6-F1
#
_cell.length_a   1.000
_cell.length_b   1.000
_cell.length_c   1.000
_cell.angle_alpha   90.00
_cell.angle_beta   90.00
_cell.angle_gamma   90.00
#
_symmetry.space_group_name_H-M   'P 1'
#
loop_
_entity.id
_entity.type
_entity.pdbx_description
1 polymer ?
#
loop_
_entity_poly.entity_id
_entity_poly.type
_entity_poly.pdbx_seq_one_letter_code
_entity_poly.pdbx_strand_id
1 'polypeptide(L)'
;MSDDEKWVPASDNFIAADVIRWTEPVWSDKKRGRGKNAKHVMLAKQHIIGQIEEIDGDYVSIKVISAEIIVEGEKKTYRPLLPREIGSIVRKKPATLAKNSIERRLWSDESARNSVIDQEG
;
A
#
# COMPACT_ATOMS: atom_id res chain seq x y z
N MET A 1 15.24 -10.92 -20.16
CA MET A 1 14.52 -9.77 -20.74
C MET A 1 14.14 -8.90 -19.56
N SER A 2 14.71 -7.72 -19.45
CA SER A 2 14.37 -6.79 -18.37
C SER A 2 13.02 -6.19 -18.73
N ASP A 3 11.94 -6.69 -18.14
CA ASP A 3 10.67 -5.96 -18.13
C ASP A 3 10.92 -4.65 -17.36
N ASP A 4 11.12 -3.56 -18.09
CA ASP A 4 10.97 -2.21 -17.57
C ASP A 4 9.54 -2.11 -17.05
N GLU A 5 9.34 -2.41 -15.75
CA GLU A 5 8.07 -2.26 -15.07
C GLU A 5 7.65 -0.79 -15.13
N LYS A 6 6.72 -0.49 -16.03
CA LYS A 6 6.16 0.86 -16.16
C LYS A 6 5.10 1.07 -15.09
N TRP A 7 5.44 1.90 -14.12
CA TRP A 7 4.53 2.38 -13.08
C TRP A 7 3.94 3.72 -13.49
N VAL A 8 2.63 3.87 -13.32
CA VAL A 8 1.90 5.11 -13.62
C VAL A 8 1.16 5.61 -12.38
N PRO A 9 1.01 6.93 -12.18
CA PRO A 9 0.17 7.46 -11.11
C PRO A 9 -1.24 6.86 -11.17
N ALA A 10 -1.77 6.47 -10.02
CA ALA A 10 -3.11 5.91 -9.90
C ALA A 10 -3.99 6.76 -8.98
N SER A 11 -5.29 6.79 -9.27
CA SER A 11 -6.30 7.38 -8.39
C SER A 11 -6.96 6.26 -7.57
N ASP A 12 -8.25 6.37 -7.27
CA ASP A 12 -9.05 5.40 -6.52
C ASP A 12 -9.81 4.38 -7.41
N ASN A 13 -9.58 4.39 -8.73
CA ASN A 13 -10.24 3.52 -9.70
C ASN A 13 -9.50 2.18 -9.92
N PHE A 14 -9.31 1.44 -8.84
CA PHE A 14 -8.69 0.12 -8.87
C PHE A 14 -9.66 -0.93 -9.40
N ILE A 15 -9.11 -1.98 -10.04
CA ILE A 15 -9.83 -3.21 -10.36
C ILE A 15 -9.10 -4.42 -9.74
N ALA A 16 -9.78 -5.57 -9.68
CA ALA A 16 -9.13 -6.83 -9.32
C ALA A 16 -7.93 -7.12 -10.26
N ALA A 17 -6.90 -7.74 -9.71
CA ALA A 17 -5.61 -7.99 -10.35
C ALA A 17 -4.71 -6.77 -10.63
N ASP A 18 -5.16 -5.53 -10.35
CA ASP A 18 -4.25 -4.38 -10.39
C ASP A 18 -3.09 -4.58 -9.42
N VAL A 19 -1.85 -4.40 -9.89
CA VAL A 19 -0.67 -4.37 -9.05
C VAL A 19 -0.34 -2.91 -8.74
N ILE A 20 -0.31 -2.58 -7.45
CA ILE A 20 -0.10 -1.23 -6.96
C ILE A 20 1.12 -1.15 -6.06
N ARG A 21 1.75 0.01 -6.03
CA ARG A 21 2.80 0.35 -5.07
C ARG A 21 2.49 1.65 -4.36
N TRP A 22 2.72 1.68 -3.06
CA TRP A 22 2.49 2.87 -2.24
C TRP A 22 3.47 2.91 -1.06
N THR A 23 3.59 4.09 -0.45
CA THR A 23 4.36 4.26 0.78
C THR A 23 3.42 4.51 1.95
N GLU A 24 3.63 3.84 3.07
CA GLU A 24 2.85 4.09 4.28
C GLU A 24 3.71 4.27 5.54
N PRO A 25 3.25 5.07 6.52
CA PRO A 25 3.91 5.20 7.81
C PRO A 25 3.73 3.93 8.66
N VAL A 26 4.81 3.47 9.28
CA VAL A 26 4.82 2.45 10.33
C VAL A 26 4.76 3.16 11.67
N TRP A 27 3.73 2.87 12.47
CA TRP A 27 3.49 3.51 13.77
C TRP A 27 3.92 2.62 14.94
N SER A 28 4.22 3.23 16.08
CA SER A 28 4.51 2.50 17.32
C SER A 28 3.29 1.74 17.84
N ASP A 29 3.47 0.48 18.21
CA ASP A 29 2.46 -0.37 18.86
C ASP A 29 1.86 0.24 20.14
N LYS A 30 2.67 0.99 20.88
CA LYS A 30 2.28 1.68 22.12
C LYS A 30 2.42 3.19 21.97
N LYS A 31 1.48 3.93 22.58
CA LYS A 31 1.60 5.38 22.73
C LYS A 31 2.88 5.71 23.50
N ARG A 32 3.69 6.64 22.98
CA ARG A 32 4.88 7.16 23.66
C ARG A 32 4.55 8.51 24.32
N GLY A 33 5.07 8.74 25.53
CA GLY A 33 4.83 9.95 26.33
C GLY A 33 4.26 9.65 27.72
N ARG A 34 3.86 10.68 28.47
CA ARG A 34 3.24 10.54 29.80
C ARG A 34 1.81 11.09 29.81
N GLY A 35 0.91 10.39 30.50
CA GLY A 35 -0.47 10.82 30.73
C GLY A 35 -1.27 11.04 29.44
N LYS A 36 -2.18 12.01 29.47
CA LYS A 36 -3.11 12.34 28.38
C LYS A 36 -2.45 12.75 27.05
N ASN A 37 -1.15 13.08 27.07
CA ASN A 37 -0.41 13.53 25.88
C ASN A 37 0.31 12.37 25.16
N ALA A 38 0.16 11.13 25.63
CA ALA A 38 0.78 9.98 24.99
C ALA A 38 0.18 9.75 23.58
N LYS A 39 1.05 9.70 22.57
CA LYS A 39 0.64 9.55 21.16
C LYS A 39 1.42 8.45 20.45
N HIS A 40 0.81 7.86 19.42
CA HIS A 40 1.53 7.01 18.48
C HIS A 40 2.56 7.87 17.75
N VAL A 41 3.78 7.37 17.64
CA VAL A 41 4.85 8.06 16.90
C VAL A 41 5.15 7.26 15.65
N MET A 42 5.42 7.95 14.55
CA MET A 42 5.89 7.30 13.33
C MET A 42 7.30 6.79 13.59
N LEU A 43 7.51 5.51 13.33
CA LEU A 43 8.75 4.80 13.54
C LEU A 43 9.51 4.57 12.25
N ALA A 44 8.81 4.48 11.12
CA ALA A 44 9.40 4.36 9.81
C ALA A 44 8.39 4.71 8.71
N LYS A 45 8.86 4.73 7.46
CA LYS A 45 8.02 4.54 6.27
C LYS A 45 8.39 3.23 5.61
N GLN A 46 7.39 2.52 5.11
CA GLN A 46 7.59 1.33 4.31
C GLN A 46 7.03 1.53 2.90
N HIS A 47 7.75 1.05 1.90
CA HIS A 47 7.27 0.91 0.53
C HIS A 47 6.66 -0.48 0.38
N ILE A 48 5.47 -0.57 -0.19
CA ILE A 48 4.72 -1.83 -0.35
C ILE A 48 4.31 -1.95 -1.79
N ILE A 49 4.50 -3.15 -2.35
CA ILE A 49 3.88 -3.60 -3.60
C ILE A 49 2.84 -4.67 -3.24
N GLY A 50 1.64 -4.52 -3.78
CA GLY A 50 0.58 -5.50 -3.58
C GLY A 50 -0.35 -5.60 -4.78
N GLN A 51 -1.04 -6.72 -4.87
CA GLN A 51 -2.06 -6.97 -5.89
C GLN A 51 -3.44 -6.85 -5.26
N ILE A 52 -4.37 -6.17 -5.95
CA ILE A 52 -5.77 -6.13 -5.58
C ILE A 52 -6.39 -7.52 -5.81
N GLU A 53 -6.89 -8.14 -4.75
CA GLU A 53 -7.60 -9.42 -4.82
C GLU A 53 -9.10 -9.19 -4.99
N GLU A 54 -9.66 -8.23 -4.27
CA GLU A 54 -11.10 -8.00 -4.20
C GLU A 54 -11.41 -6.54 -3.85
N ILE A 55 -12.55 -6.05 -4.32
CA ILE A 55 -13.14 -4.75 -3.98
C ILE A 55 -14.48 -5.03 -3.30
N ASP A 56 -14.60 -4.65 -2.02
CA ASP A 56 -15.78 -4.86 -1.18
C ASP A 56 -16.26 -3.49 -0.63
N GLY A 57 -17.26 -2.93 -1.31
CA GLY A 57 -17.82 -1.61 -1.01
C GLY A 57 -16.74 -0.53 -1.05
N ASP A 58 -16.53 0.16 0.07
CA ASP A 58 -15.55 1.25 0.20
C ASP A 58 -14.10 0.78 0.43
N TYR A 59 -13.85 -0.53 0.36
CA TYR A 59 -12.56 -1.11 0.72
C TYR A 59 -12.01 -2.02 -0.38
N VAL A 60 -10.69 -1.99 -0.51
CA VAL A 60 -9.93 -2.92 -1.35
C VAL A 60 -9.11 -3.86 -0.47
N SER A 61 -9.13 -5.14 -0.83
CA SER A 61 -8.32 -6.19 -0.25
C SER A 61 -7.07 -6.36 -1.12
N ILE A 62 -5.90 -6.17 -0.51
CA ILE A 62 -4.62 -6.14 -1.21
C ILE A 62 -3.73 -7.23 -0.65
N LYS A 63 -3.26 -8.15 -1.50
CA LYS A 63 -2.26 -9.14 -1.15
C LYS A 63 -0.87 -8.55 -1.30
N VAL A 64 -0.09 -8.54 -0.22
CA VAL A 64 1.28 -8.01 -0.22
C VAL A 64 2.18 -8.93 -1.04
N ILE A 65 2.85 -8.38 -2.04
CA ILE A 65 3.85 -9.09 -2.86
C ILE A 65 5.25 -8.78 -2.35
N SER A 66 5.53 -7.51 -2.02
CA SER A 66 6.78 -7.09 -1.42
C SER A 66 6.54 -5.93 -0.45
N ALA A 67 7.41 -5.83 0.55
CA ALA A 67 7.43 -4.70 1.46
C ALA A 67 8.85 -4.45 1.96
N GLU A 68 9.24 -3.19 2.03
CA GLU A 68 10.57 -2.76 2.50
C GLU A 68 10.48 -1.50 3.36
N ILE A 69 11.30 -1.41 4.40
CA ILE A 69 11.44 -0.17 5.17
C ILE A 69 12.37 0.76 4.39
N ILE A 70 11.89 1.95 4.02
CA ILE A 70 12.64 2.92 3.20
C ILE A 70 13.17 4.11 4.01
N VAL A 71 12.56 4.41 5.16
CA VAL A 71 13.01 5.48 6.05
C VAL A 71 12.86 4.99 7.48
N GLU A 72 13.96 4.88 8.22
CA GLU A 72 13.91 4.72 9.68
C GLU A 72 13.63 6.07 10.33
N GLY A 73 12.63 6.12 11.21
CA GLY A 73 12.28 7.31 11.97
C GLY A 73 13.32 7.64 13.04
N GLU A 74 13.40 8.91 13.42
CA GLU A 74 14.39 9.44 14.40
C GLU A 74 14.38 8.72 15.76
N LYS A 75 13.27 8.06 16.11
CA LYS A 75 13.08 7.39 17.40
C LYS A 75 13.42 5.92 17.30
N LYS A 76 14.61 5.56 17.80
CA LYS A 76 15.04 4.18 17.96
C LYS A 76 13.96 3.34 18.64
N THR A 77 13.64 2.21 18.02
CA THR A 77 12.91 1.10 18.62
C THR A 77 13.92 0.15 19.25
N TYR A 78 13.53 -0.46 20.38
CA TYR A 78 14.34 -1.53 20.99
C TYR A 78 14.30 -2.82 20.19
N ARG A 79 13.34 -2.96 19.27
CA ARG A 79 13.19 -4.10 18.36
C ARG A 79 13.39 -3.62 16.91
N PRO A 80 13.97 -4.45 16.03
CA PRO A 80 13.99 -4.17 14.60
C PRO A 80 12.56 -3.95 14.09
N LEU A 81 12.39 -2.95 13.23
CA LEU A 81 11.15 -2.79 12.49
C LEU A 81 11.13 -3.82 11.36
N LEU A 82 10.06 -4.60 11.30
CA LEU A 82 9.84 -5.55 10.21
C LEU A 82 8.85 -4.93 9.22
N PRO A 83 9.13 -4.99 7.91
CA PRO A 83 8.13 -4.67 6.89
C PRO A 83 6.88 -5.55 7.03
N ARG A 84 5.84 -5.18 6.28
CA ARG A 84 4.67 -6.04 6.09
C ARG A 84 5.08 -7.44 5.62
N GLU A 85 4.38 -8.44 6.15
CA GLU A 85 4.57 -9.83 5.76
C GLU A 85 4.09 -10.07 4.32
N ILE A 86 4.95 -10.68 3.51
CA ILE A 86 4.63 -11.08 2.14
C ILE A 86 3.54 -12.16 2.16
N GLY A 87 2.54 -12.01 1.30
CA GLY A 87 1.36 -12.87 1.23
C GLY A 87 0.24 -12.48 2.19
N SER A 88 0.47 -11.56 3.13
CA SER A 88 -0.60 -11.05 4.00
C SER A 88 -1.62 -10.22 3.22
N ILE A 89 -2.88 -10.26 3.67
CA ILE A 89 -3.97 -9.44 3.12
C ILE A 89 -4.09 -8.15 3.94
N VAL A 90 -4.10 -7.01 3.24
CA VAL A 90 -4.29 -5.68 3.82
C VAL A 90 -5.57 -5.09 3.26
N ARG A 91 -6.49 -4.69 4.14
CA ARG A 91 -7.73 -3.99 3.77
C ARG A 91 -7.56 -2.48 3.91
N LYS A 92 -7.79 -1.72 2.83
CA LYS A 92 -7.64 -0.24 2.81
C LYS A 92 -8.81 0.42 2.09
N LYS A 93 -9.11 1.66 2.48
CA LYS A 93 -9.98 2.52 1.65
C LYS A 93 -9.18 3.06 0.46
N PRO A 94 -9.68 3.03 -0.78
CA PRO A 94 -9.02 3.61 -1.95
C PRO A 94 -8.57 5.06 -1.73
N ALA A 95 -9.43 5.89 -1.14
CA ALA A 95 -9.12 7.28 -0.80
C ALA A 95 -7.93 7.45 0.17
N THR A 96 -7.61 6.43 0.98
CA THR A 96 -6.41 6.47 1.85
C THR A 96 -5.15 6.13 1.07
N LEU A 97 -5.25 5.28 0.05
CA LEU A 97 -4.13 4.93 -0.82
C LEU A 97 -3.79 6.09 -1.75
N ALA A 98 -4.81 6.72 -2.36
CA ALA A 98 -4.64 7.86 -3.26
C ALA A 98 -3.88 9.04 -2.60
N LYS A 99 -4.06 9.25 -1.28
CA LYS A 99 -3.34 10.29 -0.52
C LYS A 99 -1.83 10.07 -0.40
N ASN A 100 -1.35 8.84 -0.61
CA ASN A 100 0.05 8.47 -0.41
C ASN A 100 0.81 8.32 -1.74
N SER A 101 0.37 9.02 -2.80
CA SER A 101 1.00 8.99 -4.13
C SER A 101 1.14 7.56 -4.64
N ILE A 102 0.01 6.86 -4.73
CA ILE A 102 -0.04 5.49 -5.24
C ILE A 102 0.26 5.45 -6.73
N GLU A 103 0.98 4.41 -7.14
CA GLU A 103 1.24 4.10 -8.53
C GLU A 103 0.73 2.69 -8.82
N ARG A 104 0.23 2.48 -10.03
CA ARG A 104 -0.20 1.19 -10.55
C ARG A 104 0.76 0.73 -11.63
N ARG A 105 1.03 -0.55 -11.68
CA ARG A 105 1.77 -1.18 -12.77
C ARG A 105 0.87 -1.25 -14.02
N LEU A 106 1.38 -0.79 -15.16
CA LEU A 106 0.68 -0.96 -16.43
C LEU A 106 0.50 -2.44 -16.73
N TRP A 107 -0.69 -2.79 -17.19
CA TRP A 107 -0.98 -4.13 -17.69
C TRP A 107 -0.24 -4.32 -19.02
N SER A 108 0.06 -5.58 -19.35
CA SER A 108 0.59 -5.91 -20.68
C SER A 108 -0.40 -5.55 -21.78
N ASP A 109 -1.70 -5.64 -21.50
CA ASP A 109 -2.80 -5.18 -22.36
C ASP A 109 -3.75 -4.27 -21.55
N GLU A 110 -3.59 -2.95 -21.74
CA GLU A 110 -4.48 -1.95 -21.11
C GLU A 110 -5.89 -1.93 -21.72
N SER A 111 -6.08 -2.48 -22.94
CA SER A 111 -7.42 -2.59 -23.54
C SER A 111 -8.26 -3.62 -22.77
N ALA A 112 -7.62 -4.72 -22.34
CA ALA A 112 -8.24 -5.70 -21.46
C ALA A 112 -8.65 -5.09 -20.12
N ARG A 113 -7.79 -4.28 -19.51
CA ARG A 113 -8.12 -3.55 -18.27
C ARG A 113 -9.33 -2.64 -18.45
N ASN A 114 -9.36 -1.83 -19.52
CA ASN A 114 -10.48 -0.93 -19.78
C ASN A 114 -11.80 -1.69 -19.99
N SER A 115 -11.75 -2.86 -20.64
CA SER A 115 -12.94 -3.69 -20.81
C SER A 115 -13.51 -4.21 -19.48
N VAL A 116 -12.66 -4.45 -18.48
CA VAL A 116 -13.12 -4.84 -17.13
C VAL A 116 -13.77 -3.66 -16.42
N ILE A 117 -13.21 -2.45 -16.55
CA ILE A 117 -13.80 -1.24 -16.00
C ILE A 117 -15.20 -0.99 -16.57
N ASP A 118 -15.35 -1.13 -17.89
CA ASP A 118 -16.64 -0.92 -18.57
C ASP A 118 -17.71 -1.96 -18.17
N GLN A 119 -17.32 -3.11 -17.60
CA GLN A 119 -18.25 -4.13 -17.11
C GLN A 119 -18.65 -3.96 -15.64
N GLU A 120 -17.88 -3.19 -14.86
CA GLU A 120 -18.17 -2.92 -13.44
C GLU A 120 -18.73 -1.50 -13.18
N GLY A 121 -18.88 -0.69 -14.23
CA GLY A 121 -19.57 0.63 -14.21
C GLY A 121 -21.05 0.54 -14.58
#